data_AF-A0A819YJ44-F1
#
_entry.id   AF-A0A819YJ44-F1
#
_cell.length_a   1.000
_cell.length_b   1.000
_cell.length_c   1.000
_cell.angle_alpha   90.00
_cell.angle_beta   90.00
_cell.angle_gamma   90.00
#
_symmetry.space_group_name_H-M   'P 1'
#
loop_
_entity.id
_entity.type
_entity.pdbx_description
1 polymer ?
#
loop_
_entity_poly.entity_id
_entity_poly.type
_entity_poly.pdbx_seq_one_letter_code
_entity_poly.pdbx_strand_id
1 'polypeptide(L)'
;MIVNDPTEDFKNIIDAFVKISKTRSENETSLEFDNHLKKFNSQITYTGNQKGGEFEQIFRDKQPDFTWSITTQFYAWNIVTIIKKKKNDLTTNEISQMLEYLKMIVQISPERTYAIGCLTNYKDIIFGKATIINNKFNYEIFKSKNVIKEYWKFLHCNPIYLGHVKFSIPENFQINLLLGRGAVGMVYQIEYQNIQYAMKISNKKSTKEYEIAEKMKNYINEHSLLDVKIMNMFNIQGFILSRPVGKLMDENQLCQKKYITQIFKQLTIGHKLGLVHRDIRIYNLILFNDEDVYLIDWDSSTYNGFNGEYEGSFLTASTSVLAEYELTRGKQVSAYYADDCLSIIYMLLLFNCTKEEKIKLKKLARDSSAGMLIVEREEVLQRYPKEAIDCLYEIEQKRASLINIDDLHNQSFPQICNKQLDMIEPDEYNEIDETNCEDLPCATRYTYFDGLWTRLDGNDAIKCLNTWNDQCRQNNISLSHYCIDPYSRDMGCLPIKYAADTYVHCLGATNEQYHCQEKYPLDYDKRFKCWNSSICISPLQLCDCHVDCPFEDDENDLLCRWGKNQCHPGWYPCLNGR
;
A
#
# COMPACT_ATOMS: atom_id res chain seq x y z
N MET A 1 -15.08 36.17 -20.71
CA MET A 1 -14.81 35.92 -22.14
C MET A 1 -15.77 34.85 -22.60
N ILE A 2 -16.56 35.13 -23.64
CA ILE A 2 -17.56 34.20 -24.19
C ILE A 2 -16.80 33.02 -24.80
N VAL A 3 -16.96 31.82 -24.22
CA VAL A 3 -16.40 30.58 -24.75
C VAL A 3 -17.31 30.14 -25.88
N ASN A 4 -16.82 30.19 -27.12
CA ASN A 4 -17.55 29.68 -28.29
C ASN A 4 -17.70 28.15 -28.21
N ASP A 5 -18.70 27.63 -28.91
CA ASP A 5 -19.01 26.20 -28.99
C ASP A 5 -17.84 25.41 -29.64
N PRO A 6 -17.20 24.46 -28.92
CA PRO A 6 -16.08 23.68 -29.44
C PRO A 6 -16.43 22.73 -30.61
N THR A 7 -17.71 22.57 -30.94
CA THR A 7 -18.14 21.84 -32.16
C THR A 7 -18.06 22.70 -33.42
N GLU A 8 -18.23 24.02 -33.30
CA GLU A 8 -18.17 24.96 -34.41
C GLU A 8 -16.72 25.21 -34.85
N ASP A 9 -15.78 25.20 -33.91
CA ASP A 9 -14.33 25.24 -34.19
C ASP A 9 -13.87 24.02 -35.01
N PHE A 10 -14.37 22.81 -34.70
CA PHE A 10 -14.02 21.60 -35.46
C PHE A 10 -14.51 21.68 -36.92
N LYS A 11 -15.70 22.24 -37.14
CA LYS A 11 -16.26 22.44 -38.47
C LYS A 11 -15.51 23.53 -39.25
N ASN A 12 -15.19 24.65 -38.60
CA ASN A 12 -14.39 25.73 -39.18
C ASN A 12 -12.97 25.29 -39.54
N ILE A 13 -12.38 24.41 -38.73
CA ILE A 13 -11.11 23.74 -39.01
C ILE A 13 -11.24 22.88 -40.29
N ILE A 14 -12.30 22.07 -40.41
CA ILE A 14 -12.61 21.29 -41.63
C ILE A 14 -12.82 22.17 -42.86
N ASP A 15 -13.46 23.33 -42.72
CA ASP A 15 -13.72 24.24 -43.84
C ASP A 15 -12.46 25.01 -44.29
N ALA A 16 -11.62 25.45 -43.36
CA ALA A 16 -10.29 26.00 -43.66
C ALA A 16 -9.41 24.96 -44.37
N PHE A 17 -9.52 23.70 -43.95
CA PHE A 17 -8.86 22.55 -44.58
C PHE A 17 -9.33 22.30 -46.02
N VAL A 18 -10.62 22.48 -46.34
CA VAL A 18 -11.13 22.29 -47.72
C VAL A 18 -10.50 23.30 -48.70
N LYS A 19 -10.24 24.53 -48.26
CA LYS A 19 -9.75 25.63 -49.11
C LYS A 19 -8.31 25.43 -49.61
N ILE A 20 -7.43 24.85 -48.80
CA ILE A 20 -5.99 24.69 -49.10
C ILE A 20 -5.72 23.55 -50.10
N SER A 21 -6.62 22.57 -50.18
CA SER A 21 -6.41 21.28 -50.85
C SER A 21 -6.63 21.23 -52.37
N LYS A 22 -6.96 22.34 -53.01
CA LYS A 22 -7.34 22.37 -54.45
C LYS A 22 -6.15 22.34 -55.43
N THR A 23 -4.92 22.15 -54.98
CA THR A 23 -3.73 22.54 -55.77
C THR A 23 -2.66 21.46 -56.04
N ARG A 24 -2.85 20.17 -55.71
CA ARG A 24 -1.80 19.14 -55.94
C ARG A 24 -2.31 17.77 -56.42
N SER A 25 -1.44 17.01 -57.11
CA SER A 25 -1.72 15.71 -57.73
C SER A 25 -1.47 14.51 -56.79
N GLU A 26 -2.25 13.44 -56.89
CA GLU A 26 -2.23 12.29 -55.94
C GLU A 26 -0.89 11.52 -55.91
N ASN A 27 -0.17 11.43 -57.03
CA ASN A 27 1.06 10.62 -57.14
C ASN A 27 2.29 11.26 -56.49
N GLU A 28 2.46 12.58 -56.62
CA GLU A 28 3.53 13.32 -55.92
C GLU A 28 3.34 13.22 -54.41
N THR A 29 2.07 13.27 -53.98
CA THR A 29 1.71 13.27 -52.58
C THR A 29 1.95 11.89 -51.92
N SER A 30 1.86 10.77 -52.64
CA SER A 30 2.10 9.43 -52.09
C SER A 30 3.59 9.13 -51.80
N LEU A 31 4.51 9.58 -52.67
CA LEU A 31 5.96 9.43 -52.43
C LEU A 31 6.46 10.41 -51.36
N GLU A 32 5.96 11.65 -51.38
CA GLU A 32 6.22 12.64 -50.33
C GLU A 32 5.66 12.16 -48.98
N PHE A 33 4.49 11.48 -48.98
CA PHE A 33 3.88 10.85 -47.80
C PHE A 33 4.77 9.78 -47.17
N ASP A 34 5.33 8.86 -47.96
CA ASP A 34 6.22 7.83 -47.42
C ASP A 34 7.56 8.41 -46.93
N ASN A 35 8.05 9.49 -47.54
CA ASN A 35 9.25 10.20 -47.09
C ASN A 35 8.99 11.04 -45.83
N HIS A 36 7.82 11.69 -45.72
CA HIS A 36 7.40 12.41 -44.53
C HIS A 36 7.18 11.47 -43.36
N LEU A 37 6.52 10.33 -43.60
CA LEU A 37 6.42 9.26 -42.63
C LEU A 37 7.81 8.82 -42.19
N LYS A 38 8.77 8.55 -43.07
CA LYS A 38 10.13 8.19 -42.65
C LYS A 38 10.84 9.28 -41.84
N LYS A 39 10.57 10.55 -42.11
CA LYS A 39 11.13 11.72 -41.40
C LYS A 39 10.50 11.97 -40.02
N PHE A 40 9.20 11.66 -39.86
CA PHE A 40 8.46 11.78 -38.58
C PHE A 40 8.37 10.45 -37.80
N ASN A 41 8.62 9.30 -38.43
CA ASN A 41 8.56 7.94 -37.85
C ASN A 41 9.79 7.58 -36.97
N SER A 42 10.57 8.56 -36.49
CA SER A 42 11.32 8.28 -35.25
C SER A 42 10.37 8.05 -34.07
N GLN A 43 9.09 8.45 -34.20
CA GLN A 43 8.07 8.27 -33.17
C GLN A 43 7.01 7.23 -33.59
N ILE A 44 7.29 6.00 -33.15
CA ILE A 44 6.37 4.86 -32.93
C ILE A 44 5.87 4.14 -34.20
N THR A 45 6.67 3.19 -34.67
CA THR A 45 6.19 1.98 -35.32
C THR A 45 6.25 0.82 -34.33
N TYR A 46 5.14 0.14 -34.05
CA TYR A 46 5.17 -1.16 -33.36
C TYR A 46 4.35 -2.19 -34.13
N THR A 47 4.96 -3.35 -34.34
CA THR A 47 4.43 -4.49 -35.05
C THR A 47 4.12 -5.62 -34.07
N GLY A 48 2.84 -5.93 -33.90
CA GLY A 48 2.40 -7.28 -33.50
C GLY A 48 1.91 -7.47 -32.05
N ASN A 49 0.63 -7.81 -31.96
CA ASN A 49 -0.06 -8.66 -30.97
C ASN A 49 0.48 -8.75 -29.53
N GLN A 50 0.00 -7.87 -28.63
CA GLN A 50 -0.53 -8.24 -27.30
C GLN A 50 -1.43 -7.14 -26.70
N LYS A 51 -2.43 -7.56 -25.90
CA LYS A 51 -3.48 -6.69 -25.32
C LYS A 51 -2.92 -5.77 -24.24
N GLY A 52 -3.25 -4.47 -24.26
CA GLY A 52 -3.27 -3.53 -23.11
C GLY A 52 -1.94 -3.22 -22.41
N GLY A 53 -1.20 -4.25 -21.97
CA GLY A 53 0.09 -4.13 -21.31
C GLY A 53 1.21 -3.58 -22.19
N GLU A 54 1.08 -3.62 -23.52
CA GLU A 54 2.08 -3.05 -24.43
C GLU A 54 2.12 -1.51 -24.38
N PHE A 55 1.02 -0.82 -24.09
CA PHE A 55 1.07 0.63 -23.86
C PHE A 55 1.78 0.94 -22.54
N GLU A 56 1.45 0.22 -21.46
CA GLU A 56 2.18 0.31 -20.19
C GLU A 56 3.66 -0.04 -20.34
N GLN A 57 4.01 -0.96 -21.24
CA GLN A 57 5.39 -1.35 -21.53
C GLN A 57 6.10 -0.34 -22.44
N ILE A 58 5.44 0.23 -23.46
CA ILE A 58 5.96 1.38 -24.22
C ILE A 58 6.23 2.56 -23.29
N PHE A 59 5.37 2.78 -22.29
CA PHE A 59 5.54 3.83 -21.29
C PHE A 59 6.56 3.50 -20.17
N ARG A 60 6.86 2.21 -19.93
CA ARG A 60 7.87 1.73 -18.96
C ARG A 60 9.26 1.63 -19.58
N ASP A 61 9.36 0.98 -20.74
CA ASP A 61 10.62 0.66 -21.44
C ASP A 61 11.13 1.85 -22.26
N LYS A 62 10.25 2.79 -22.61
CA LYS A 62 10.67 4.08 -23.15
C LYS A 62 10.49 5.12 -22.06
N GLN A 63 11.63 5.61 -21.54
CA GLN A 63 11.67 6.99 -21.06
C GLN A 63 10.92 7.82 -22.10
N PRO A 64 9.92 8.66 -21.72
CA PRO A 64 9.23 9.50 -22.69
C PRO A 64 10.28 10.18 -23.57
N ASP A 65 10.06 10.36 -24.87
CA ASP A 65 11.10 10.79 -25.81
C ASP A 65 11.92 11.98 -25.26
N PHE A 66 13.07 11.63 -24.69
CA PHE A 66 14.06 12.47 -24.05
C PHE A 66 15.36 11.69 -24.17
N THR A 67 16.04 11.84 -25.30
CA THR A 67 17.48 11.63 -25.30
C THR A 67 18.14 12.98 -25.11
N TRP A 68 18.92 13.02 -24.05
CA TRP A 68 19.79 14.07 -23.59
C TRP A 68 20.52 14.73 -24.77
N SER A 69 20.22 16.01 -24.98
CA SER A 69 21.03 16.94 -25.75
C SER A 69 20.98 18.24 -24.98
N ILE A 70 22.13 18.70 -24.51
CA ILE A 70 22.34 19.92 -23.70
C ILE A 70 21.85 21.20 -24.41
N THR A 71 21.21 21.11 -25.59
CA THR A 71 20.83 22.30 -26.37
C THR A 71 19.42 22.35 -26.95
N THR A 72 18.53 21.36 -26.76
CA THR A 72 17.12 21.52 -27.23
C THR A 72 16.11 20.76 -26.38
N GLN A 73 15.32 21.51 -25.59
CA GLN A 73 14.22 21.05 -24.74
C GLN A 73 13.05 20.48 -25.57
N PHE A 74 12.74 19.19 -25.43
CA PHE A 74 11.42 18.68 -25.82
C PHE A 74 10.89 17.74 -24.77
N TYR A 75 9.83 18.18 -24.10
CA TYR A 75 9.21 17.43 -23.02
C TYR A 75 8.15 16.43 -23.51
N ALA A 76 7.96 15.30 -22.80
CA ALA A 76 6.89 14.28 -22.97
C ALA A 76 5.46 14.82 -23.25
N TRP A 77 5.26 16.11 -22.98
CA TRP A 77 4.06 16.92 -23.01
C TRP A 77 3.69 17.36 -24.44
N ASN A 78 4.60 17.10 -25.40
CA ASN A 78 4.46 17.46 -26.80
C ASN A 78 3.84 16.35 -27.67
N ILE A 79 3.28 15.28 -27.10
CA ILE A 79 2.60 14.29 -27.93
C ILE A 79 1.22 14.83 -28.32
N VAL A 80 1.16 15.25 -29.56
CA VAL A 80 -0.04 15.83 -30.18
C VAL A 80 -0.63 14.86 -31.20
N THR A 81 0.05 13.74 -31.48
CA THR A 81 -0.26 12.97 -32.69
C THR A 81 0.15 11.52 -32.58
N ILE A 82 -0.82 10.61 -32.42
CA ILE A 82 -0.61 9.20 -32.79
C ILE A 82 -0.96 9.05 -34.26
N ILE A 83 -0.07 8.41 -35.01
CA ILE A 83 -0.29 7.87 -36.36
C ILE A 83 0.13 6.41 -36.32
N LYS A 84 -0.84 5.50 -36.28
CA LYS A 84 -0.57 4.07 -36.44
C LYS A 84 -0.73 3.69 -37.91
N LYS A 85 0.35 3.22 -38.52
CA LYS A 85 0.38 2.70 -39.89
C LYS A 85 0.11 1.19 -39.90
N LYS A 86 -0.88 0.74 -40.67
CA LYS A 86 -1.14 -0.69 -40.88
C LYS A 86 -1.39 -1.03 -42.36
N LYS A 87 -1.10 -2.28 -42.73
CA LYS A 87 -1.40 -2.83 -44.06
C LYS A 87 -2.83 -3.39 -44.18
N ASN A 88 -3.47 -3.70 -43.05
CA ASN A 88 -4.80 -4.30 -42.99
C ASN A 88 -5.86 -3.27 -42.57
N ASP A 89 -7.14 -3.64 -42.66
CA ASP A 89 -8.25 -2.81 -42.20
C ASP A 89 -8.13 -2.47 -40.71
N LEU A 90 -8.50 -1.24 -40.37
CA LEU A 90 -8.49 -0.73 -39.00
C LEU A 90 -9.62 -1.38 -38.20
N THR A 91 -9.27 -2.01 -37.08
CA THR A 91 -10.24 -2.69 -36.23
C THR A 91 -10.87 -1.74 -35.21
N THR A 92 -12.09 -2.05 -34.75
CA THR A 92 -12.75 -1.29 -33.66
C THR A 92 -11.90 -1.23 -32.40
N ASN A 93 -11.19 -2.31 -32.08
CA ASN A 93 -10.27 -2.36 -30.94
C ASN A 93 -9.13 -1.32 -31.04
N GLU A 94 -8.63 -1.04 -32.25
CA GLU A 94 -7.56 -0.06 -32.43
C GLU A 94 -8.05 1.37 -32.31
N ILE A 95 -9.27 1.63 -32.76
CA ILE A 95 -9.94 2.92 -32.56
C ILE A 95 -10.14 3.14 -31.05
N SER A 96 -10.62 2.14 -30.32
CA SER A 96 -10.76 2.20 -28.85
C SER A 96 -9.41 2.45 -28.17
N GLN A 97 -8.33 1.79 -28.59
CA GLN A 97 -6.98 2.02 -28.07
C GLN A 97 -6.50 3.46 -28.31
N MET A 98 -6.73 4.02 -29.51
CA MET A 98 -6.40 5.41 -29.81
C MET A 98 -7.20 6.36 -28.91
N LEU A 99 -8.51 6.14 -28.73
CA LEU A 99 -9.35 7.02 -27.90
C LEU A 99 -8.94 6.98 -26.42
N GLU A 100 -8.63 5.80 -25.87
CA GLU A 100 -8.11 5.68 -24.51
C GLU A 100 -6.75 6.37 -24.36
N TYR A 101 -5.89 6.29 -25.37
CA TYR A 101 -4.64 7.05 -25.37
C TYR A 101 -4.88 8.56 -25.37
N LEU A 102 -5.78 9.06 -26.22
CA LEU A 102 -6.10 10.49 -26.28
C LEU A 102 -6.70 10.99 -24.97
N LYS A 103 -7.58 10.20 -24.34
CA LYS A 103 -8.08 10.44 -22.98
C LYS A 103 -6.93 10.58 -22.00
N MET A 104 -5.97 9.64 -22.01
CA MET A 104 -4.80 9.74 -21.14
C MET A 104 -4.02 11.03 -21.38
N ILE A 105 -3.77 11.43 -22.64
CA ILE A 105 -3.07 12.70 -22.92
C ILE A 105 -3.82 13.88 -22.31
N VAL A 106 -5.14 13.93 -22.49
CA VAL A 106 -5.97 14.98 -21.91
C VAL A 106 -5.84 14.94 -20.38
N GLN A 107 -5.94 13.78 -19.74
CA GLN A 107 -5.86 13.64 -18.27
C GLN A 107 -4.52 14.10 -17.68
N ILE A 108 -3.41 13.85 -18.37
CA ILE A 108 -2.07 14.14 -17.84
C ILE A 108 -1.55 15.54 -18.20
N SER A 109 -2.22 16.25 -19.11
CA SER A 109 -1.80 17.57 -19.59
C SER A 109 -2.67 18.66 -18.95
N PRO A 110 -2.14 19.42 -17.96
CA PRO A 110 -2.87 20.52 -17.35
C PRO A 110 -3.36 21.48 -18.42
N GLU A 111 -4.56 22.03 -18.21
CA GLU A 111 -5.21 23.01 -19.10
C GLU A 111 -5.67 22.44 -20.46
N ARG A 112 -5.30 21.21 -20.82
CA ARG A 112 -5.77 20.57 -22.05
C ARG A 112 -7.23 20.14 -21.90
N THR A 113 -8.11 20.69 -22.73
CA THR A 113 -9.55 20.34 -22.75
C THR A 113 -9.89 19.27 -23.77
N TYR A 114 -9.04 19.03 -24.76
CA TYR A 114 -9.20 17.95 -25.75
C TYR A 114 -7.86 17.51 -26.35
N ALA A 115 -7.83 16.34 -26.99
CA ALA A 115 -6.71 15.87 -27.80
C ALA A 115 -7.23 15.17 -29.05
N ILE A 116 -6.52 15.33 -30.18
CA ILE A 116 -6.87 14.71 -31.47
C ILE A 116 -5.75 13.74 -31.89
N GLY A 117 -6.13 12.56 -32.37
CA GLY A 117 -5.24 11.53 -32.90
C GLY A 117 -5.73 10.94 -34.21
N CYS A 118 -4.87 10.17 -34.88
CA CYS A 118 -5.15 9.64 -36.21
C CYS A 118 -4.69 8.16 -36.37
N LEU A 119 -5.46 7.34 -37.08
CA LEU A 119 -5.08 6.01 -37.54
C LEU A 119 -5.23 5.94 -39.05
N THR A 120 -4.30 5.31 -39.76
CA THR A 120 -4.45 5.11 -41.20
C THR A 120 -3.90 3.78 -41.69
N ASN A 121 -4.58 3.20 -42.68
CA ASN A 121 -4.13 2.02 -43.41
C ASN A 121 -3.94 2.29 -44.91
N TYR A 122 -3.70 3.55 -45.29
CA TYR A 122 -3.63 4.04 -46.69
C TYR A 122 -4.93 4.04 -47.49
N LYS A 123 -5.91 3.21 -47.14
CA LYS A 123 -7.25 3.21 -47.77
C LYS A 123 -8.22 4.10 -47.03
N ASP A 124 -8.12 4.09 -45.71
CA ASP A 124 -8.91 4.87 -44.77
C ASP A 124 -8.00 5.65 -43.83
N ILE A 125 -8.53 6.78 -43.36
CA ILE A 125 -7.98 7.55 -42.24
C ILE A 125 -9.10 7.78 -41.22
N ILE A 126 -8.80 7.49 -39.96
CA ILE A 126 -9.73 7.64 -38.85
C ILE A 126 -9.10 8.61 -37.86
N PHE A 127 -9.81 9.69 -37.59
CA PHE A 127 -9.47 10.64 -36.55
C PHE A 127 -10.28 10.32 -35.30
N GLY A 128 -9.63 10.41 -34.15
CA GLY A 128 -10.28 10.39 -32.85
C GLY A 128 -10.06 11.71 -32.15
N LYS A 129 -11.07 12.19 -31.45
CA LYS A 129 -10.97 13.32 -30.53
C LYS A 129 -11.50 12.87 -29.18
N ALA A 130 -10.71 13.08 -28.14
CA ALA A 130 -11.15 12.95 -26.75
C ALA A 130 -11.25 14.35 -26.16
N THR A 131 -12.40 14.69 -25.59
CA THR A 131 -12.68 15.99 -24.97
C THR A 131 -13.11 15.77 -23.52
N ILE A 132 -12.64 16.59 -22.57
CA ILE A 132 -13.13 16.59 -21.19
C ILE A 132 -14.09 17.75 -20.97
N ILE A 133 -15.33 17.45 -20.60
CA ILE A 133 -16.38 18.43 -20.28
C ILE A 133 -16.99 18.03 -18.94
N ASN A 134 -16.96 18.93 -17.95
CA ASN A 134 -17.48 18.67 -16.60
C ASN A 134 -16.96 17.35 -15.99
N ASN A 135 -15.64 17.11 -16.10
CA ASN A 135 -14.97 15.87 -15.67
C ASN A 135 -15.44 14.59 -16.37
N LYS A 136 -16.24 14.67 -17.44
CA LYS A 136 -16.65 13.53 -18.25
C LYS A 136 -15.97 13.58 -19.61
N PHE A 137 -15.53 12.40 -20.07
CA PHE A 137 -14.92 12.26 -21.39
C PHE A 137 -15.98 12.05 -22.47
N ASN A 138 -15.90 12.87 -23.51
CA ASN A 138 -16.65 12.72 -24.74
C ASN A 138 -15.70 12.34 -25.86
N TYR A 139 -16.11 11.39 -26.69
CA TYR A 139 -15.31 10.88 -27.79
C TYR A 139 -16.00 11.16 -29.12
N GLU A 140 -15.25 11.66 -30.09
CA GLU A 140 -15.72 11.89 -31.45
C GLU A 140 -14.80 11.10 -32.40
N ILE A 141 -15.40 10.42 -33.37
CA ILE A 141 -14.67 9.67 -34.40
C ILE A 141 -15.07 10.22 -35.77
N PHE A 142 -14.07 10.57 -36.58
CA PHE A 142 -14.28 11.01 -37.95
C PHE A 142 -13.53 10.10 -38.91
N LYS A 143 -14.21 9.57 -39.93
CA LYS A 143 -13.62 8.70 -40.95
C LYS A 143 -13.60 9.42 -42.30
N SER A 144 -12.45 9.41 -42.97
CA SER A 144 -12.32 9.91 -44.34
C SER A 144 -11.72 8.85 -45.26
N LYS A 145 -12.20 8.86 -46.51
CA LYS A 145 -11.66 8.04 -47.60
C LYS A 145 -10.56 8.75 -48.39
N ASN A 146 -10.44 10.08 -48.26
CA ASN A 146 -9.39 10.84 -48.94
C ASN A 146 -8.14 10.92 -48.06
N VAL A 147 -7.48 9.76 -47.91
CA VAL A 147 -6.41 9.55 -46.93
C VAL A 147 -5.27 10.54 -47.09
N ILE A 148 -4.77 10.69 -48.32
CA ILE A 148 -3.60 11.51 -48.62
C ILE A 148 -3.84 12.97 -48.24
N LYS A 149 -4.96 13.53 -48.68
CA LYS A 149 -5.33 14.93 -48.42
C LYS A 149 -5.55 15.20 -46.94
N GLU A 150 -6.32 14.35 -46.26
CA GLU A 150 -6.62 14.53 -44.83
C GLU A 150 -5.41 14.29 -43.95
N TYR A 151 -4.55 13.36 -44.32
CA TYR A 151 -3.28 13.16 -43.63
C TYR A 151 -2.35 14.37 -43.74
N TRP A 152 -2.20 14.93 -44.95
CA TRP A 152 -1.32 16.07 -45.18
C TRP A 152 -1.77 17.29 -44.37
N LYS A 153 -3.09 17.53 -44.31
CA LYS A 153 -3.69 18.55 -43.45
C LYS A 153 -3.37 18.35 -41.97
N PHE A 154 -3.52 17.11 -41.50
CA PHE A 154 -3.28 16.78 -40.11
C PHE A 154 -1.80 16.96 -39.71
N LEU A 155 -0.86 16.55 -40.56
CA LEU A 155 0.58 16.77 -40.32
C LEU A 155 0.99 18.24 -40.26
N HIS A 156 0.31 19.11 -41.01
CA HIS A 156 0.61 20.54 -41.07
C HIS A 156 -0.30 21.38 -40.18
N CYS A 157 -1.18 20.74 -39.41
CA CYS A 157 -2.07 21.42 -38.49
C CYS A 157 -1.25 22.10 -37.39
N ASN A 158 -1.59 23.34 -37.03
CA ASN A 158 -0.99 23.97 -35.87
C ASN A 158 -1.33 23.10 -34.63
N PRO A 159 -0.33 22.72 -33.81
CA PRO A 159 -0.54 21.88 -32.64
C PRO A 159 -1.68 22.34 -31.74
N ILE A 160 -1.90 23.66 -31.62
CA ILE A 160 -2.97 24.22 -30.78
C ILE A 160 -4.35 23.69 -31.20
N TYR A 161 -4.61 23.54 -32.49
CA TYR A 161 -5.88 22.99 -32.99
C TYR A 161 -6.02 21.49 -32.78
N LEU A 162 -4.93 20.79 -32.47
CA LEU A 162 -4.94 19.38 -32.09
C LEU A 162 -5.05 19.22 -30.56
N GLY A 163 -5.33 20.32 -29.85
CA GLY A 163 -5.44 20.37 -28.40
C GLY A 163 -4.12 20.59 -27.68
N HIS A 164 -3.03 20.94 -28.39
CA HIS A 164 -1.77 21.28 -27.73
C HIS A 164 -1.92 22.57 -26.94
N VAL A 165 -1.64 22.51 -25.65
CA VAL A 165 -1.46 23.67 -24.80
C VAL A 165 0.02 23.72 -24.45
N LYS A 166 0.66 24.87 -24.70
CA LYS A 166 2.05 25.07 -24.31
C LYS A 166 2.09 25.22 -22.79
N PHE A 167 2.31 24.09 -22.11
CA PHE A 167 2.52 24.08 -20.67
C PHE A 167 3.92 24.64 -20.36
N SER A 168 3.98 25.80 -19.70
CA SER A 168 5.25 26.41 -19.28
C SER A 168 5.57 25.99 -17.84
N ILE A 169 6.55 25.11 -17.71
CA ILE A 169 7.21 24.87 -16.42
C ILE A 169 8.08 26.10 -16.12
N PRO A 170 8.09 26.61 -14.88
CA PRO A 170 8.97 27.72 -14.50
C PRO A 170 10.43 27.43 -14.89
N GLU A 171 11.14 28.40 -15.45
CA GLU A 171 12.51 28.21 -15.99
C GLU A 171 13.52 27.73 -14.94
N ASN A 172 13.21 27.97 -13.67
CA ASN A 172 14.02 27.58 -12.51
C ASN A 172 13.73 26.16 -11.99
N PHE A 173 12.78 25.43 -12.58
CA PHE A 173 12.52 24.03 -12.24
C PHE A 173 13.30 23.11 -13.18
N GLN A 174 14.19 22.30 -12.60
CA GLN A 174 14.89 21.25 -13.34
C GLN A 174 14.17 19.91 -13.10
N ILE A 175 13.49 19.38 -14.11
CA ILE A 175 12.84 18.06 -14.01
C ILE A 175 13.90 16.96 -14.14
N ASN A 176 14.01 16.12 -13.11
CA ASN A 176 15.03 15.08 -13.02
C ASN A 176 14.48 13.70 -13.37
N LEU A 177 13.37 13.28 -12.77
CA LEU A 177 12.84 11.90 -12.88
C LEU A 177 11.31 11.88 -12.82
N LEU A 178 10.67 10.95 -13.52
CA LEU A 178 9.26 10.63 -13.29
C LEU A 178 9.16 9.66 -12.10
N LEU A 179 8.54 10.09 -11.00
CA LEU A 179 8.37 9.28 -9.78
C LEU A 179 7.16 8.37 -9.84
N GLY A 180 6.05 8.83 -10.43
CA GLY A 180 4.82 8.06 -10.43
C GLY A 180 3.74 8.62 -11.35
N ARG A 181 2.73 7.79 -11.61
CA ARG A 181 1.52 8.16 -12.36
C ARG A 181 0.30 7.77 -11.53
N GLY A 182 -0.49 8.76 -11.15
CA GLY A 182 -1.78 8.57 -10.50
C GLY A 182 -2.92 8.56 -11.52
N ALA A 183 -4.14 8.31 -11.05
CA ALA A 183 -5.34 8.38 -11.89
C ALA A 183 -5.63 9.80 -12.43
N VAL A 184 -5.14 10.83 -11.72
CA VAL A 184 -5.45 12.25 -11.98
C VAL A 184 -4.24 13.09 -12.36
N GLY A 185 -3.04 12.50 -12.45
CA GLY A 185 -1.83 13.27 -12.74
C GLY A 185 -0.53 12.47 -12.71
N MET A 186 0.57 13.18 -12.92
CA MET A 186 1.93 12.65 -12.89
C MET A 186 2.73 13.32 -11.78
N VAL A 187 3.65 12.56 -11.18
CA VAL A 187 4.54 13.08 -10.13
C VAL A 187 5.97 13.01 -10.65
N TYR A 188 6.67 14.13 -10.63
CA TYR A 188 8.06 14.25 -11.06
C TYR A 188 8.95 14.62 -9.90
N GLN A 189 10.13 14.03 -9.82
CA GLN A 189 11.23 14.60 -9.06
C GLN A 189 11.77 15.79 -9.83
N ILE A 190 11.82 16.93 -9.15
CA ILE A 190 12.41 18.15 -9.66
C ILE A 190 13.49 18.65 -8.70
N GLU A 191 14.34 19.52 -9.20
CA GLU A 191 15.23 20.35 -8.42
C GLU A 191 14.83 21.82 -8.59
N TYR A 192 14.64 22.50 -7.46
CA TYR A 192 14.31 23.91 -7.39
C TYR A 192 15.12 24.54 -6.26
N GLN A 193 15.90 25.58 -6.57
CA GLN A 193 16.83 26.23 -5.61
C GLN A 193 17.79 25.23 -4.94
N ASN A 194 18.33 24.26 -5.70
CA ASN A 194 19.20 23.18 -5.22
C ASN A 194 18.57 22.25 -4.18
N ILE A 195 17.23 22.22 -4.10
CA ILE A 195 16.47 21.33 -3.22
C ILE A 195 15.60 20.41 -4.09
N GLN A 196 15.57 19.14 -3.73
CA GLN A 196 14.73 18.16 -4.42
C GLN A 196 13.29 18.19 -3.92
N TYR A 197 12.35 18.17 -4.86
CA TYR A 197 10.91 18.13 -4.59
C TYR A 197 10.23 17.07 -5.45
N ALA A 198 9.11 16.55 -4.97
CA ALA A 198 8.15 15.84 -5.79
C ALA A 198 7.10 16.84 -6.27
N MET A 199 7.06 17.11 -7.57
CA MET A 199 6.09 17.98 -8.22
C MET A 199 4.93 17.16 -8.76
N LYS A 200 3.75 17.32 -8.17
CA LYS A 200 2.50 16.72 -8.66
C LYS A 200 1.90 17.66 -9.70
N ILE A 201 1.62 17.11 -10.88
CA ILE A 201 1.05 17.84 -12.00
C ILE A 201 -0.23 17.12 -12.41
N SER A 202 -1.36 17.79 -12.24
CA SER A 202 -2.70 17.23 -12.45
C SER A 202 -3.61 18.27 -13.10
N ASN A 203 -4.65 17.79 -13.78
CA ASN A 203 -5.68 18.66 -14.36
C ASN A 203 -6.63 19.21 -13.30
N LYS A 204 -6.79 18.49 -12.19
CA LYS A 204 -7.53 18.99 -11.04
C LYS A 204 -6.64 20.02 -10.37
N LYS A 205 -7.08 21.28 -10.30
CA LYS A 205 -6.53 22.30 -9.39
C LYS A 205 -6.85 21.90 -7.94
N SER A 206 -6.36 20.74 -7.49
CA SER A 206 -6.66 20.22 -6.17
C SER A 206 -5.78 20.93 -5.15
N THR A 207 -6.19 22.14 -4.77
CA THR A 207 -5.61 22.83 -3.61
C THR A 207 -5.91 22.07 -2.30
N LYS A 208 -6.88 21.15 -2.34
CA LYS A 208 -7.33 20.36 -1.20
C LYS A 208 -6.21 19.57 -0.52
N GLU A 209 -5.38 18.84 -1.26
CA GLU A 209 -4.26 18.08 -0.67
C GLU A 209 -3.28 19.01 0.06
N TYR A 210 -2.92 20.12 -0.58
CA TYR A 210 -2.07 21.16 0.01
C TYR A 210 -2.70 21.78 1.27
N GLU A 211 -3.99 22.13 1.22
CA GLU A 211 -4.73 22.72 2.35
C GLU A 211 -4.81 21.76 3.54
N ILE A 212 -4.98 20.46 3.29
CA ILE A 212 -5.00 19.44 4.33
C ILE A 212 -3.62 19.29 4.96
N ALA A 213 -2.56 19.19 4.14
CA ALA A 213 -1.19 19.08 4.65
C ALA A 213 -0.82 20.29 5.52
N GLU A 214 -1.20 21.51 5.12
CA GLU A 214 -0.99 22.72 5.94
C GLU A 214 -1.79 22.70 7.25
N LYS A 215 -3.05 22.24 7.24
CA LYS A 215 -3.85 22.08 8.48
C LYS A 215 -3.21 21.08 9.44
N MET A 216 -2.78 19.92 8.94
CA MET A 216 -2.09 18.91 9.74
C MET A 216 -0.78 19.45 10.33
N LYS A 217 -0.03 20.21 9.54
CA LYS A 217 1.23 20.84 9.98
C LYS A 217 1.02 21.86 11.09
N ASN A 218 0.01 22.72 10.96
CA ASN A 218 -0.32 23.69 11.99
C ASN A 218 -0.74 22.98 13.28
N TYR A 219 -1.56 21.93 13.18
CA TYR A 219 -1.96 21.13 14.34
C TYR A 219 -0.75 20.51 15.07
N ILE A 220 0.20 19.92 14.33
CA ILE A 220 1.44 19.36 14.90
C ILE A 220 2.25 20.41 15.64
N ASN A 221 2.41 21.59 15.04
CA ASN A 221 3.19 22.69 15.64
C ASN A 221 2.51 23.23 16.91
N GLU A 222 1.19 23.41 16.87
CA GLU A 222 0.40 23.90 18.01
C GLU A 222 0.44 22.96 19.22
N HIS A 223 0.51 21.64 18.97
CA HIS A 223 0.51 20.61 20.01
C HIS A 223 1.90 20.01 20.30
N SER A 224 2.97 20.55 19.70
CA SER A 224 4.35 20.09 19.88
C SER A 224 4.58 18.60 19.59
N LEU A 225 3.90 18.04 18.59
CA LEU A 225 3.96 16.62 18.21
C LEU A 225 5.16 16.30 17.29
N LEU A 226 6.38 16.52 17.79
CA LEU A 226 7.63 16.48 17.00
C LEU A 226 7.97 15.12 16.38
N ASP A 227 7.39 14.04 16.93
CA ASP A 227 7.59 12.67 16.49
C ASP A 227 6.70 12.31 15.29
N VAL A 228 5.67 13.10 14.97
CA VAL A 228 4.79 12.82 13.84
C VAL A 228 5.33 13.43 12.55
N LYS A 229 5.57 12.56 11.56
CA LYS A 229 6.10 12.94 10.26
C LYS A 229 4.96 13.14 9.27
N ILE A 230 4.85 14.35 8.70
CA ILE A 230 3.93 14.64 7.60
C ILE A 230 4.68 15.27 6.43
N MET A 231 4.12 15.13 5.24
CA MET A 231 4.70 15.68 4.03
C MET A 231 4.61 17.21 4.04
N ASN A 232 5.74 17.88 3.82
CA ASN A 232 5.75 19.32 3.61
C ASN A 232 5.35 19.62 2.18
N MET A 233 4.23 20.32 1.99
CA MET A 233 3.74 20.72 0.68
C MET A 233 3.87 22.23 0.47
N PHE A 234 4.07 22.64 -0.77
CA PHE A 234 4.20 24.04 -1.18
C PHE A 234 3.40 24.24 -2.46
N ASN A 235 2.71 25.38 -2.56
CA ASN A 235 2.12 25.83 -3.81
C ASN A 235 3.00 26.92 -4.43
N ILE A 236 3.70 26.59 -5.51
CA ILE A 236 4.56 27.54 -6.22
C ILE A 236 3.98 27.71 -7.62
N GLN A 237 3.45 28.90 -7.91
CA GLN A 237 2.90 29.23 -9.23
C GLN A 237 1.83 28.23 -9.73
N GLY A 238 1.04 27.67 -8.82
CA GLY A 238 0.00 26.68 -9.14
C GLY A 238 0.49 25.23 -9.19
N PHE A 239 1.79 24.98 -8.98
CA PHE A 239 2.36 23.66 -8.85
C PHE A 239 2.41 23.23 -7.38
N ILE A 240 1.99 22.00 -7.12
CA ILE A 240 2.09 21.39 -5.79
C ILE A 240 3.44 20.67 -5.73
N LEU A 241 4.34 21.21 -4.92
CA LEU A 241 5.63 20.62 -4.61
C LEU A 241 5.56 19.97 -3.24
N SER A 242 6.17 18.80 -3.07
CA SER A 242 6.20 18.13 -1.79
C SER A 242 7.59 17.58 -1.44
N ARG A 243 7.86 17.46 -0.14
CA ARG A 243 9.08 16.86 0.40
C ARG A 243 8.79 16.13 1.72
N PRO A 244 9.56 15.08 2.05
CA PRO A 244 10.72 14.57 1.31
C PRO A 244 10.34 13.83 0.00
N VAL A 245 11.32 13.66 -0.89
CA VAL A 245 11.19 12.79 -2.06
C VAL A 245 11.56 11.36 -1.63
N GLY A 246 10.54 10.54 -1.35
CA GLY A 246 10.71 9.14 -0.95
C GLY A 246 10.56 8.15 -2.11
N LYS A 247 10.78 6.87 -1.81
CA LYS A 247 10.42 5.75 -2.68
C LYS A 247 9.03 5.24 -2.29
N LEU A 248 8.30 4.66 -3.23
CA LEU A 248 7.08 3.93 -2.88
C LEU A 248 7.43 2.76 -1.97
N MET A 249 6.65 2.56 -0.91
CA MET A 249 6.84 1.44 0.01
C MET A 249 6.54 0.12 -0.71
N ASP A 250 7.37 -0.90 -0.45
CA ASP A 250 7.13 -2.25 -0.94
C ASP A 250 6.39 -3.13 0.08
N GLU A 251 5.86 -4.25 -0.42
CA GLU A 251 5.04 -5.18 0.35
C GLU A 251 5.80 -5.80 1.55
N ASN A 252 7.11 -5.97 1.45
CA ASN A 252 7.92 -6.59 2.50
C ASN A 252 8.22 -5.62 3.65
N GLN A 253 8.30 -4.32 3.34
CA GLN A 253 8.61 -3.28 4.32
C GLN A 253 7.44 -3.03 5.28
N LEU A 254 6.20 -3.04 4.78
CA LEU A 254 5.02 -2.62 5.56
C LEU A 254 4.69 -3.49 6.77
N CYS A 255 5.14 -4.75 6.82
CA CYS A 255 4.95 -5.64 7.97
C CYS A 255 5.71 -5.18 9.23
N GLN A 256 6.58 -4.18 9.14
CA GLN A 256 7.29 -3.66 10.30
C GLN A 256 6.38 -2.77 11.17
N LYS A 257 6.22 -3.16 12.44
CA LYS A 257 5.42 -2.43 13.46
C LYS A 257 5.71 -0.93 13.46
N LYS A 258 6.98 -0.53 13.32
CA LYS A 258 7.41 0.88 13.31
C LYS A 258 6.70 1.72 12.25
N TYR A 259 6.50 1.20 11.04
CA TYR A 259 5.85 1.94 9.95
C TYR A 259 4.35 2.04 10.17
N ILE A 260 3.72 0.96 10.62
CA ILE A 260 2.30 0.97 10.98
C ILE A 260 2.05 2.02 12.05
N THR A 261 2.84 2.06 13.13
CA THR A 261 2.74 3.09 14.16
C THR A 261 2.86 4.51 13.60
N GLN A 262 3.79 4.78 12.69
CA GLN A 262 3.93 6.09 12.06
C GLN A 262 2.72 6.47 11.18
N ILE A 263 2.12 5.51 10.47
CA ILE A 263 0.89 5.72 9.69
C ILE A 263 -0.28 6.05 10.62
N PHE A 264 -0.43 5.30 11.71
CA PHE A 264 -1.47 5.55 12.72
C PHE A 264 -1.34 6.94 13.34
N LYS A 265 -0.13 7.39 13.68
CA LYS A 265 0.11 8.76 14.18
C LYS A 265 -0.35 9.84 13.19
N GLN A 266 -0.08 9.67 11.90
CA GLN A 266 -0.54 10.59 10.85
C GLN A 266 -2.06 10.60 10.72
N LEU A 267 -2.70 9.44 10.73
CA LEU A 267 -4.16 9.33 10.70
C LEU A 267 -4.82 9.93 11.93
N THR A 268 -4.23 9.73 13.11
CA THR A 268 -4.69 10.32 14.37
C THR A 268 -4.84 11.84 14.24
N ILE A 269 -3.85 12.50 13.63
CA ILE A 269 -3.92 13.96 13.39
C ILE A 269 -5.04 14.29 12.41
N GLY A 270 -5.15 13.57 11.30
CA GLY A 270 -6.24 13.75 10.34
C GLY A 270 -7.61 13.62 11.01
N HIS A 271 -7.79 12.58 11.84
CA HIS A 271 -9.03 12.29 12.56
C HIS A 271 -9.34 13.37 13.61
N LYS A 272 -8.33 13.87 14.33
CA LYS A 272 -8.47 15.01 15.26
C LYS A 272 -8.90 16.30 14.54
N LEU A 273 -8.56 16.43 13.26
CA LEU A 273 -9.03 17.52 12.39
C LEU A 273 -10.39 17.25 11.72
N GLY A 274 -11.05 16.14 12.06
CA GLY A 274 -12.34 15.78 11.49
C GLY A 274 -12.25 15.03 10.15
N LEU A 275 -11.05 14.69 9.67
CA LEU A 275 -10.82 14.16 8.32
C LEU A 275 -10.78 12.63 8.30
N VAL A 276 -11.28 12.03 7.23
CA VAL A 276 -11.17 10.60 6.88
C VAL A 276 -10.45 10.50 5.54
N HIS A 277 -9.40 9.69 5.40
CA HIS A 277 -8.55 9.60 4.22
C HIS A 277 -9.22 8.92 3.02
N ARG A 278 -9.96 7.82 3.25
CA ARG A 278 -10.77 7.03 2.27
C ARG A 278 -10.04 6.26 1.18
N ASP A 279 -8.76 6.54 0.92
CA ASP A 279 -7.93 5.80 -0.05
C ASP A 279 -6.61 5.30 0.57
N ILE A 280 -6.64 4.71 1.76
CA ILE A 280 -5.42 4.14 2.34
C ILE A 280 -5.05 2.85 1.61
N ARG A 281 -3.84 2.82 1.09
CA ARG A 281 -3.26 1.69 0.36
C ARG A 281 -1.76 1.87 0.26
N ILE A 282 -1.04 0.78 -0.03
CA ILE A 282 0.43 0.80 -0.11
C ILE A 282 0.98 1.81 -1.13
N TYR A 283 0.27 2.06 -2.23
CA TYR A 283 0.66 3.04 -3.25
C TYR A 283 0.55 4.50 -2.80
N ASN A 284 -0.11 4.74 -1.67
CA ASN A 284 -0.23 6.05 -1.05
C ASN A 284 0.68 6.15 0.19
N LEU A 285 1.68 5.27 0.30
CA LEU A 285 2.73 5.30 1.31
C LEU A 285 4.09 5.50 0.63
N ILE A 286 4.84 6.50 1.10
CA ILE A 286 6.24 6.69 0.71
C ILE A 286 7.16 6.39 1.88
N LEU A 287 8.30 5.80 1.59
CA LEU A 287 9.39 5.55 2.53
C LEU A 287 10.54 6.49 2.21
N PHE A 288 11.02 7.20 3.23
CA PHE A 288 12.15 8.10 3.15
C PHE A 288 13.29 7.58 4.04
N ASN A 289 14.47 7.46 3.46
CA ASN A 289 15.69 6.95 4.12
C ASN A 289 15.53 5.60 4.85
N ASP A 290 14.58 4.76 4.45
CA ASP A 290 14.28 3.46 5.09
C ASP A 290 13.90 3.56 6.60
N GLU A 291 13.52 4.75 7.05
CA GLU A 291 13.22 5.06 8.45
C GLU A 291 11.82 5.64 8.63
N ASP A 292 11.45 6.60 7.77
CA ASP A 292 10.22 7.37 7.92
C ASP A 292 9.21 7.03 6.82
N VAL A 293 7.99 6.69 7.20
CA VAL A 293 6.86 6.50 6.28
C VAL A 293 5.93 7.71 6.30
N TYR A 294 5.53 8.17 5.13
CA TYR A 294 4.57 9.27 4.97
C TYR A 294 3.35 8.77 4.20
N LEU A 295 2.17 9.08 4.75
CA LEU A 295 0.87 8.89 4.09
C LEU A 295 0.58 10.09 3.18
N ILE A 296 0.37 9.82 1.90
CA ILE A 296 0.20 10.82 0.84
C ILE A 296 -1.17 10.68 0.14
N ASP A 297 -1.49 11.61 -0.76
CA ASP A 297 -2.68 11.55 -1.62
C ASP A 297 -4.01 11.72 -0.85
N TRP A 298 -4.08 12.79 -0.05
CA TRP A 298 -5.28 13.20 0.71
C TRP A 298 -6.41 13.77 -0.17
N ASP A 299 -6.32 13.66 -1.50
CA ASP A 299 -7.30 14.21 -2.44
C ASP A 299 -8.71 13.61 -2.23
N SER A 300 -8.80 12.32 -1.93
CA SER A 300 -10.06 11.59 -1.71
C SER A 300 -10.66 11.77 -0.31
N SER A 301 -9.98 12.50 0.57
CA SER A 301 -10.39 12.67 1.96
C SER A 301 -11.71 13.41 2.11
N THR A 302 -12.38 13.28 3.25
CA THR A 302 -13.60 14.04 3.54
C THR A 302 -13.78 14.21 5.04
N TYR A 303 -14.86 14.82 5.49
CA TYR A 303 -15.18 14.92 6.91
C TYR A 303 -15.86 13.64 7.44
N ASN A 304 -15.62 13.31 8.70
CA ASN A 304 -16.30 12.21 9.37
C ASN A 304 -17.83 12.36 9.30
N GLY A 305 -18.52 11.26 9.01
CA GLY A 305 -19.97 11.23 8.78
C GLY A 305 -20.43 11.81 7.43
N PHE A 306 -19.50 12.25 6.56
CA PHE A 306 -19.86 12.70 5.22
C PHE A 306 -20.46 11.56 4.41
N ASN A 307 -21.57 11.84 3.72
CA ASN A 307 -22.24 10.91 2.82
C ASN A 307 -22.20 11.45 1.39
N GLY A 308 -21.53 10.74 0.48
CA GLY A 308 -21.43 11.14 -0.93
C GLY A 308 -20.78 10.06 -1.79
N GLU A 309 -20.31 10.45 -2.98
CA GLU A 309 -19.66 9.53 -3.91
C GLU A 309 -18.34 8.98 -3.32
N TYR A 310 -18.08 7.69 -3.58
CA TYR A 310 -16.85 7.03 -3.16
C TYR A 310 -15.74 7.20 -4.20
N GLU A 311 -14.62 7.78 -3.77
CA GLU A 311 -13.46 8.08 -4.63
C GLU A 311 -12.20 7.26 -4.28
N GLY A 312 -12.31 6.31 -3.35
CA GLY A 312 -11.18 5.49 -2.88
C GLY A 312 -11.03 4.14 -3.61
N SER A 313 -9.98 3.40 -3.26
CA SER A 313 -9.75 2.06 -3.78
C SER A 313 -10.65 1.01 -3.13
N PHE A 314 -11.39 0.27 -3.96
CA PHE A 314 -12.22 -0.84 -3.49
C PHE A 314 -11.37 -1.94 -2.85
N LEU A 315 -10.10 -2.07 -3.27
CA LEU A 315 -9.20 -3.14 -2.85
C LEU A 315 -8.85 -3.07 -1.36
N THR A 316 -8.91 -1.90 -0.73
CA THR A 316 -8.66 -1.71 0.70
C THR A 316 -9.85 -1.12 1.45
N ALA A 317 -10.90 -0.66 0.77
CA ALA A 317 -12.14 -0.19 1.39
C ALA A 317 -12.71 -1.16 2.44
N SER A 318 -13.35 -0.64 3.50
CA SER A 318 -14.05 -1.47 4.50
C SER A 318 -15.20 -2.27 3.88
N THR A 319 -15.61 -3.37 4.52
CA THR A 319 -16.75 -4.17 4.06
C THR A 319 -18.03 -3.35 4.11
N SER A 320 -18.21 -2.51 5.14
CA SER A 320 -19.34 -1.57 5.20
C SER A 320 -19.35 -0.57 4.05
N VAL A 321 -18.20 0.02 3.67
CA VAL A 321 -18.10 0.92 2.52
C VAL A 321 -18.49 0.21 1.22
N LEU A 322 -18.00 -1.02 1.02
CA LEU A 322 -18.34 -1.82 -0.17
C LEU A 322 -19.82 -2.19 -0.22
N ALA A 323 -20.43 -2.54 0.92
CA ALA A 323 -21.84 -2.84 1.02
C ALA A 323 -22.72 -1.61 0.75
N GLU A 324 -22.41 -0.45 1.34
CA GLU A 324 -23.09 0.81 1.04
C GLU A 324 -22.93 1.21 -0.43
N TYR A 325 -21.75 1.00 -1.02
CA TYR A 325 -21.51 1.25 -2.43
C TYR A 325 -22.42 0.40 -3.32
N GLU A 326 -22.54 -0.91 -3.06
CA GLU A 326 -23.45 -1.79 -3.81
C GLU A 326 -24.91 -1.35 -3.67
N LEU A 327 -25.35 -1.10 -2.43
CA LEU A 327 -26.73 -0.71 -2.13
C LEU A 327 -27.14 0.60 -2.81
N THR A 328 -26.25 1.58 -2.82
CA THR A 328 -26.52 2.92 -3.38
C THR A 328 -26.07 3.08 -4.83
N ARG A 329 -25.49 2.02 -5.42
CA ARG A 329 -24.80 2.06 -6.72
C ARG A 329 -23.77 3.20 -6.79
N GLY A 330 -23.02 3.35 -5.71
CA GLY A 330 -21.90 4.29 -5.55
C GLY A 330 -22.25 5.75 -5.31
N LYS A 331 -23.53 6.09 -5.14
CA LYS A 331 -23.96 7.49 -5.01
C LYS A 331 -23.81 8.07 -3.60
N GLN A 332 -23.95 7.23 -2.58
CA GLN A 332 -24.05 7.64 -1.19
C GLN A 332 -23.36 6.62 -0.30
N VAL A 333 -22.09 6.91 0.00
CA VAL A 333 -21.27 6.13 0.90
C VAL A 333 -20.81 7.04 2.02
N SER A 334 -21.14 6.64 3.23
CA SER A 334 -20.73 7.33 4.46
C SER A 334 -19.25 7.08 4.71
N ALA A 335 -18.53 8.07 5.23
CA ALA A 335 -17.12 7.94 5.59
C ALA A 335 -16.92 8.11 7.10
N TYR A 336 -16.28 7.14 7.75
CA TYR A 336 -15.96 7.20 9.17
C TYR A 336 -14.48 6.89 9.43
N TYR A 337 -13.96 7.34 10.57
CA TYR A 337 -12.57 7.07 10.98
C TYR A 337 -12.21 5.58 11.00
N ALA A 338 -13.18 4.73 11.36
CA ALA A 338 -13.03 3.28 11.35
C ALA A 338 -12.69 2.73 9.96
N ASP A 339 -13.17 3.38 8.89
CA ASP A 339 -12.90 2.95 7.51
C ASP A 339 -11.42 3.05 7.16
N ASP A 340 -10.72 4.07 7.69
CA ASP A 340 -9.29 4.22 7.49
C ASP A 340 -8.51 3.10 8.21
N CYS A 341 -8.93 2.76 9.43
CA CYS A 341 -8.32 1.70 10.23
C CYS A 341 -8.50 0.33 9.56
N LEU A 342 -9.73 0.04 9.13
CA LEU A 342 -10.07 -1.16 8.38
C LEU A 342 -9.28 -1.23 7.07
N SER A 343 -9.04 -0.10 6.41
CA SER A 343 -8.23 -0.05 5.19
C SER A 343 -6.77 -0.44 5.43
N ILE A 344 -6.18 -0.11 6.59
CA ILE A 344 -4.86 -0.61 6.97
C ILE A 344 -4.89 -2.12 7.18
N ILE A 345 -5.92 -2.65 7.87
CA ILE A 345 -6.05 -4.09 8.08
C ILE A 345 -6.17 -4.81 6.73
N TYR A 346 -7.06 -4.37 5.84
CA TYR A 346 -7.18 -4.95 4.50
C TYR A 346 -5.91 -4.82 3.66
N MET A 347 -5.17 -3.72 3.79
CA MET A 347 -3.87 -3.58 3.17
C MET A 347 -2.87 -4.64 3.68
N LEU A 348 -2.84 -4.90 4.99
CA LEU A 348 -2.00 -5.94 5.59
C LEU A 348 -2.43 -7.36 5.17
N LEU A 349 -3.74 -7.60 5.11
CA LEU A 349 -4.31 -8.88 4.67
C LEU A 349 -3.85 -9.24 3.25
N LEU A 350 -3.78 -8.24 2.37
CA LEU A 350 -3.34 -8.44 0.99
C LEU A 350 -1.91 -8.96 0.93
N PHE A 351 -1.01 -8.67 1.88
CA PHE A 351 0.37 -9.18 1.81
C PHE A 351 0.44 -10.68 1.95
N ASN A 352 -0.37 -11.25 2.84
CA ASN A 352 -0.41 -12.68 3.11
C ASN A 352 -1.24 -13.45 2.06
N CYS A 353 -1.88 -12.76 1.11
CA CYS A 353 -2.50 -13.41 -0.04
C CYS A 353 -1.45 -13.98 -0.99
N THR A 354 -1.76 -15.14 -1.55
CA THR A 354 -1.06 -15.72 -2.69
C THR A 354 -1.13 -14.77 -3.91
N LYS A 355 -0.24 -14.97 -4.87
CA LYS A 355 -0.21 -14.17 -6.10
C LYS A 355 -1.53 -14.28 -6.88
N GLU A 356 -2.11 -15.47 -6.93
CA GLU A 356 -3.38 -15.78 -7.59
C GLU A 356 -4.54 -15.03 -6.94
N GLU A 357 -4.63 -15.06 -5.60
CA GLU A 357 -5.63 -14.31 -4.84
C GLU A 357 -5.48 -12.81 -5.05
N LYS A 358 -4.25 -12.28 -4.98
CA LYS A 358 -3.97 -10.85 -5.27
C LYS A 358 -4.48 -10.46 -6.66
N ILE A 359 -4.26 -11.29 -7.68
CA ILE A 359 -4.74 -11.04 -9.04
C ILE A 359 -6.28 -11.06 -9.07
N LYS A 360 -6.91 -12.05 -8.43
CA LYS A 360 -8.37 -12.20 -8.36
C LYS A 360 -9.03 -10.99 -7.69
N LEU A 361 -8.54 -10.60 -6.50
CA LEU A 361 -9.02 -9.45 -5.75
C LEU A 361 -8.80 -8.14 -6.52
N LYS A 362 -7.63 -7.93 -7.14
CA LYS A 362 -7.36 -6.76 -7.98
C LYS A 362 -8.30 -6.69 -9.19
N LYS A 363 -8.63 -7.84 -9.80
CA LYS A 363 -9.59 -7.89 -10.90
C LYS A 363 -10.99 -7.49 -10.45
N LEU A 364 -11.48 -8.08 -9.35
CA LEU A 364 -12.80 -7.76 -8.80
C LEU A 364 -12.93 -6.29 -8.37
N ALA A 365 -11.88 -5.74 -7.76
CA ALA A 365 -11.83 -4.32 -7.40
C ALA A 365 -11.87 -3.40 -8.64
N ARG A 366 -11.19 -3.77 -9.73
CA ARG A 366 -11.22 -3.02 -11.00
C ARG A 366 -12.56 -3.11 -11.71
N ASP A 367 -13.21 -4.27 -11.65
CA ASP A 367 -14.54 -4.50 -12.21
C ASP A 367 -15.66 -3.89 -11.34
N SER A 368 -15.29 -3.18 -10.26
CA SER A 368 -16.20 -2.57 -9.27
C SER A 368 -17.26 -3.55 -8.75
N SER A 369 -16.91 -4.84 -8.68
CA SER A 369 -17.78 -5.92 -8.22
C SER A 369 -17.66 -6.06 -6.71
N ALA A 370 -18.13 -5.05 -5.98
CA ALA A 370 -17.93 -4.91 -4.54
C ALA A 370 -18.53 -6.09 -3.75
N GLY A 371 -19.72 -6.59 -4.14
CA GLY A 371 -20.32 -7.77 -3.51
C GLY A 371 -19.46 -9.04 -3.62
N MET A 372 -18.91 -9.32 -4.82
CA MET A 372 -18.00 -10.44 -5.03
C MET A 372 -16.67 -10.25 -4.30
N LEU A 373 -16.17 -9.01 -4.23
CA LEU A 373 -14.95 -8.68 -3.52
C LEU A 373 -15.08 -8.94 -2.02
N ILE A 374 -16.25 -8.67 -1.41
CA ILE A 374 -16.55 -8.99 -0.02
C ILE A 374 -16.44 -10.51 0.19
N VAL A 375 -17.17 -11.31 -0.60
CA VAL A 375 -17.17 -12.79 -0.47
C VAL A 375 -15.76 -13.36 -0.53
N GLU A 376 -14.96 -12.91 -1.49
CA GLU A 376 -13.59 -13.39 -1.67
C GLU A 376 -12.65 -12.97 -0.54
N ARG A 377 -12.87 -11.81 0.06
CA ARG A 377 -12.13 -11.41 1.25
C ARG A 377 -12.48 -12.25 2.46
N GLU A 378 -13.75 -12.59 2.64
CA GLU A 378 -14.20 -13.48 3.73
C GLU A 378 -13.51 -14.85 3.64
N GLU A 379 -13.35 -15.41 2.44
CA GLU A 379 -12.59 -16.65 2.25
C GLU A 379 -11.11 -16.50 2.66
N VAL A 380 -10.48 -15.37 2.34
CA VAL A 380 -9.11 -15.08 2.77
C VAL A 380 -9.03 -14.91 4.30
N LEU A 381 -10.00 -14.21 4.89
CA LEU A 381 -10.08 -13.93 6.31
C LEU A 381 -10.17 -15.20 7.16
N GLN A 382 -10.82 -16.26 6.66
CA GLN A 382 -10.92 -17.55 7.35
C GLN A 382 -9.55 -18.22 7.67
N ARG A 383 -8.46 -17.75 7.06
CA ARG A 383 -7.09 -18.21 7.37
C ARG A 383 -6.49 -17.54 8.61
N TYR A 384 -7.09 -16.46 9.09
CA TYR A 384 -6.60 -15.73 10.25
C TYR A 384 -7.20 -16.29 11.53
N PRO A 385 -6.53 -16.08 12.69
CA PRO A 385 -7.10 -16.41 13.98
C PRO A 385 -8.48 -15.79 14.13
N LYS A 386 -9.43 -16.56 14.68
CA LYS A 386 -10.82 -16.14 14.83
C LYS A 386 -10.92 -14.80 15.58
N GLU A 387 -10.02 -14.57 16.52
CA GLU A 387 -9.94 -13.37 17.34
C GLU A 387 -9.64 -12.11 16.51
N ALA A 388 -8.79 -12.24 15.48
CA ALA A 388 -8.49 -11.15 14.56
C ALA A 388 -9.71 -10.82 13.69
N ILE A 389 -10.44 -11.85 13.26
CA ILE A 389 -11.68 -11.71 12.50
C ILE A 389 -12.77 -11.07 13.38
N ASP A 390 -12.95 -11.54 14.61
CA ASP A 390 -13.91 -11.01 15.57
C ASP A 390 -13.62 -9.53 15.89
N CYS A 391 -12.33 -9.16 16.06
CA CYS A 391 -11.91 -7.78 16.23
C CYS A 391 -12.27 -6.92 15.01
N LEU A 392 -11.99 -7.40 13.79
CA LEU A 392 -12.38 -6.71 12.56
C LEU A 392 -13.90 -6.48 12.50
N TYR A 393 -14.71 -7.49 12.83
CA TYR A 393 -16.16 -7.35 12.86
C TYR A 393 -16.65 -6.40 13.96
N GLU A 394 -15.99 -6.36 15.11
CA GLU A 394 -16.30 -5.40 16.17
C GLU A 394 -16.07 -3.96 15.71
N ILE A 395 -14.98 -3.69 15.00
CA ILE A 395 -14.68 -2.37 14.42
C ILE A 395 -15.75 -2.00 13.38
N GLU A 396 -16.14 -2.95 12.51
CA GLU A 396 -17.22 -2.75 11.54
C GLU A 396 -18.58 -2.47 12.23
N GLN A 397 -18.90 -3.16 13.33
CA GLN A 397 -20.13 -2.92 14.09
C GLN A 397 -20.14 -1.55 14.79
N LYS A 398 -18.99 -1.12 15.31
CA LYS A 398 -18.81 0.19 15.98
C LYS A 398 -18.44 1.32 15.01
N ARG A 399 -18.45 1.05 13.71
CA ARG A 399 -17.93 1.92 12.64
C ARG A 399 -18.36 3.38 12.76
N ALA A 400 -19.64 3.66 13.03
CA ALA A 400 -20.17 5.02 13.11
C ALA A 400 -19.99 5.69 14.49
N SER A 401 -19.75 4.90 15.54
CA SER A 401 -19.60 5.37 16.92
C SER A 401 -18.16 5.63 17.35
N LEU A 402 -17.17 5.18 16.56
CA LEU A 402 -15.76 5.44 16.83
C LEU A 402 -15.44 6.91 16.57
N ILE A 403 -15.02 7.65 17.60
CA ILE A 403 -14.83 9.10 17.58
C ILE A 403 -13.43 9.44 17.08
N ASN A 404 -12.45 8.56 17.29
CA ASN A 404 -11.14 8.62 16.66
C ASN A 404 -10.41 7.27 16.79
N ILE A 405 -9.16 7.24 16.32
CA ILE A 405 -8.29 6.07 16.40
C ILE A 405 -7.74 5.80 17.81
N ASP A 406 -7.71 6.81 18.69
CA ASP A 406 -7.31 6.66 20.09
C ASP A 406 -8.37 5.84 20.86
N ASP A 407 -9.64 5.87 20.45
CA ASP A 407 -10.70 5.02 21.02
C ASP A 407 -10.47 3.51 20.76
N LEU A 408 -9.72 3.16 19.70
CA LEU A 408 -9.27 1.78 19.46
C LEU A 408 -8.14 1.39 20.42
N HIS A 409 -7.27 2.34 20.79
CA HIS A 409 -6.24 2.14 21.81
C HIS A 409 -6.82 2.07 23.24
N ASN A 410 -7.91 2.80 23.50
CA ASN A 410 -8.62 2.79 24.78
C ASN A 410 -9.55 1.57 24.98
N GLN A 411 -9.69 0.71 23.97
CA GLN A 411 -10.11 -0.67 24.23
C GLN A 411 -8.91 -1.38 24.85
N SER A 412 -8.79 -1.29 26.18
CA SER A 412 -7.73 -1.86 27.02
C SER A 412 -7.04 -3.05 26.35
N PHE A 413 -5.75 -2.89 26.00
CA PHE A 413 -4.86 -4.05 25.94
C PHE A 413 -5.09 -4.82 27.24
N PRO A 414 -5.46 -6.11 27.21
CA PRO A 414 -5.66 -6.82 28.46
C PRO A 414 -4.37 -6.81 29.22
N GLN A 415 -4.41 -6.29 30.44
CA GLN A 415 -3.33 -6.43 31.41
C GLN A 415 -2.91 -7.90 31.42
N ILE A 416 -1.64 -8.15 31.10
CA ILE A 416 -1.06 -9.47 31.11
C ILE A 416 -0.43 -9.62 32.49
N CYS A 417 -1.03 -10.46 33.31
CA CYS A 417 -0.58 -10.74 34.68
C CYS A 417 0.30 -12.00 34.68
N ASN A 418 1.54 -11.87 34.20
CA ASN A 418 2.51 -12.95 34.08
C ASN A 418 3.74 -12.75 34.99
N LYS A 419 3.69 -11.78 35.91
CA LYS A 419 4.78 -11.29 36.76
C LYS A 419 5.96 -10.71 35.98
N GLN A 420 5.73 -10.29 34.73
CA GLN A 420 6.72 -9.67 33.87
C GLN A 420 6.29 -8.25 33.55
N LEU A 421 7.19 -7.29 33.74
CA LEU A 421 6.88 -5.87 33.55
C LEU A 421 7.07 -5.46 32.08
N ASP A 422 6.10 -5.76 31.20
CA ASP A 422 6.18 -5.43 29.77
C ASP A 422 5.94 -3.93 29.51
N MET A 423 5.24 -3.22 30.41
CA MET A 423 5.07 -1.76 30.37
C MET A 423 5.83 -1.06 31.51
N ILE A 424 6.89 -0.33 31.15
CA ILE A 424 7.75 0.39 32.10
C ILE A 424 7.27 1.83 32.35
N GLU A 425 6.47 2.41 31.46
CA GLU A 425 5.87 3.73 31.68
C GLU A 425 4.53 3.56 32.39
N PRO A 426 4.42 3.97 33.67
CA PRO A 426 3.15 3.95 34.37
C PRO A 426 2.13 4.82 33.62
N ASP A 427 0.88 4.40 33.61
CA ASP A 427 -0.21 5.25 33.17
C ASP A 427 -0.40 6.47 34.11
N GLU A 428 -1.37 7.33 33.82
CA GLU A 428 -1.69 8.50 34.64
C GLU A 428 -2.05 8.15 36.11
N TYR A 429 -2.27 6.87 36.42
CA TYR A 429 -2.64 6.33 37.73
C TYR A 429 -1.51 5.55 38.40
N ASN A 430 -0.32 5.50 37.79
CA ASN A 430 0.82 4.75 38.28
C ASN A 430 0.61 3.22 38.26
N GLU A 431 -0.30 2.75 37.42
CA GLU A 431 -0.58 1.33 37.20
C GLU A 431 0.36 0.77 36.11
N ILE A 432 0.87 -0.43 36.37
CA ILE A 432 1.61 -1.28 35.44
C ILE A 432 0.73 -2.45 35.00
N ASP A 433 1.16 -3.19 33.98
CA ASP A 433 0.51 -4.41 33.50
C ASP A 433 0.35 -5.52 34.56
N GLU A 434 1.08 -5.43 35.68
CA GLU A 434 0.97 -6.32 36.84
C GLU A 434 0.14 -5.74 38.02
N THR A 435 -0.57 -4.62 37.84
CA THR A 435 -1.41 -4.03 38.89
C THR A 435 -2.82 -4.64 38.85
N ASN A 436 -3.43 -4.88 40.03
CA ASN A 436 -4.80 -5.40 40.17
C ASN A 436 -5.04 -6.79 39.55
N CYS A 437 -4.01 -7.63 39.45
CA CYS A 437 -4.10 -9.01 38.94
C CYS A 437 -4.99 -9.95 39.75
N GLU A 438 -5.47 -9.54 40.94
CA GLU A 438 -6.41 -10.32 41.74
C GLU A 438 -7.82 -10.38 41.11
N ASP A 439 -8.17 -9.39 40.26
CA ASP A 439 -9.50 -9.24 39.65
C ASP A 439 -9.56 -9.64 38.15
N LEU A 440 -8.42 -9.93 37.52
CA LEU A 440 -8.31 -10.22 36.08
C LEU A 440 -7.80 -11.64 35.80
N PRO A 441 -8.42 -12.40 34.88
CA PRO A 441 -7.90 -13.70 34.49
C PRO A 441 -6.61 -13.54 33.67
N CYS A 442 -5.50 -14.07 34.18
CA CYS A 442 -4.19 -14.17 33.47
C CYS A 442 -4.28 -14.87 32.10
N ALA A 443 -5.34 -15.65 31.86
CA ALA A 443 -5.72 -16.13 30.53
C ALA A 443 -6.56 -15.05 29.83
N THR A 444 -5.90 -14.18 29.08
CA THR A 444 -6.57 -13.26 28.16
C THR A 444 -6.53 -13.85 26.75
N ARG A 445 -7.37 -13.35 25.84
CA ARG A 445 -7.39 -13.83 24.43
C ARG A 445 -6.06 -13.65 23.68
N TYR A 446 -5.13 -12.86 24.21
CA TYR A 446 -3.82 -12.55 23.62
C TYR A 446 -2.71 -13.46 24.11
N THR A 447 -2.94 -14.20 25.21
CA THR A 447 -1.95 -15.09 25.84
C THR A 447 -2.21 -16.56 25.53
N TYR A 448 -3.30 -16.86 24.82
CA TYR A 448 -3.56 -18.19 24.27
C TYR A 448 -2.75 -18.41 22.99
N PHE A 449 -2.07 -19.55 22.93
CA PHE A 449 -1.54 -20.14 21.69
C PHE A 449 -0.33 -19.46 21.02
N ASP A 450 0.40 -18.62 21.75
CA ASP A 450 1.65 -18.01 21.28
C ASP A 450 2.90 -18.87 21.56
N GLY A 451 2.73 -19.99 22.26
CA GLY A 451 3.82 -20.90 22.63
C GLY A 451 4.60 -20.46 23.87
N LEU A 452 4.15 -19.40 24.55
CA LEU A 452 4.69 -18.91 25.81
C LEU A 452 3.77 -19.32 26.96
N TRP A 453 4.34 -19.53 28.14
CA TRP A 453 3.58 -19.71 29.38
C TRP A 453 3.38 -18.35 30.01
N THR A 454 2.25 -17.75 29.70
CA THR A 454 1.82 -16.49 30.27
C THR A 454 1.00 -16.72 31.54
N ARG A 455 0.36 -17.88 31.69
CA ARG A 455 -0.18 -18.34 32.97
C ARG A 455 0.85 -19.13 33.77
N LEU A 456 0.83 -18.90 35.09
CA LEU A 456 1.65 -19.63 36.06
C LEU A 456 1.41 -21.14 36.03
N ASP A 457 0.18 -21.57 35.78
CA ASP A 457 -0.20 -22.98 35.68
C ASP A 457 -0.11 -23.54 34.25
N GLY A 458 0.47 -22.78 33.31
CA GLY A 458 0.65 -23.14 31.91
C GLY A 458 -0.64 -23.44 31.13
N ASN A 459 -1.82 -23.14 31.69
CA ASN A 459 -3.12 -23.52 31.12
C ASN A 459 -3.47 -22.79 29.80
N ASP A 460 -2.82 -21.67 29.54
CA ASP A 460 -2.93 -20.88 28.32
C ASP A 460 -2.26 -21.54 27.10
N ALA A 461 -1.24 -22.38 27.32
CA ALA A 461 -0.55 -23.13 26.25
C ALA A 461 -1.20 -24.49 25.89
N ILE A 462 -2.31 -24.87 26.55
CA ILE A 462 -2.80 -26.27 26.56
C ILE A 462 -3.82 -26.62 25.46
N LYS A 463 -4.56 -25.65 24.92
CA LYS A 463 -5.60 -25.92 23.88
C LYS A 463 -5.11 -25.80 22.42
N CYS A 464 -3.80 -25.68 22.19
CA CYS A 464 -3.19 -25.64 20.85
C CYS A 464 -3.32 -27.00 20.14
N LEU A 465 -4.29 -27.14 19.24
CA LEU A 465 -4.54 -28.37 18.45
C LEU A 465 -3.63 -28.54 17.20
N ASN A 466 -2.70 -27.62 16.94
CA ASN A 466 -2.15 -27.45 15.59
C ASN A 466 -0.79 -28.11 15.28
N THR A 467 -0.25 -28.98 16.11
CA THR A 467 0.91 -29.81 15.71
C THR A 467 0.53 -31.28 15.73
N TRP A 468 0.31 -31.85 14.54
CA TRP A 468 -0.06 -33.26 14.32
C TRP A 468 0.98 -34.29 14.83
N ASN A 469 2.09 -33.86 15.44
CA ASN A 469 3.20 -34.71 15.91
C ASN A 469 3.60 -34.51 17.39
N ASP A 470 2.82 -33.80 18.21
CA ASP A 470 3.16 -33.61 19.62
C ASP A 470 2.85 -34.88 20.46
N GLN A 471 3.91 -35.64 20.78
CA GLN A 471 3.84 -36.88 21.55
C GLN A 471 3.25 -36.70 22.95
N CYS A 472 3.40 -35.52 23.55
CA CYS A 472 2.82 -35.22 24.86
C CYS A 472 1.34 -34.82 24.80
N ARG A 473 0.79 -34.59 23.61
CA ARG A 473 -0.60 -34.13 23.39
C ARG A 473 -1.49 -35.11 22.64
N GLN A 474 -0.95 -36.14 22.00
CA GLN A 474 -1.69 -37.05 21.11
C GLN A 474 -2.76 -37.95 21.78
N ASN A 475 -2.79 -38.10 23.11
CA ASN A 475 -3.61 -39.13 23.76
C ASN A 475 -4.80 -38.64 24.61
N ASN A 476 -5.21 -37.36 24.56
CA ASN A 476 -6.44 -36.83 25.17
C ASN A 476 -6.70 -37.14 26.67
N ILE A 477 -5.72 -37.69 27.41
CA ILE A 477 -5.97 -38.25 28.75
C ILE A 477 -5.20 -37.54 29.87
N SER A 478 -4.28 -36.62 29.61
CA SER A 478 -3.70 -35.74 30.65
C SER A 478 -3.08 -34.49 30.03
N LEU A 479 -3.55 -33.30 30.42
CA LEU A 479 -2.89 -32.03 30.11
C LEU A 479 -1.44 -32.11 30.62
N SER A 480 -0.46 -32.15 29.72
CA SER A 480 0.95 -32.39 30.04
C SER A 480 1.85 -31.52 29.14
N HIS A 481 3.05 -31.19 29.61
CA HIS A 481 4.04 -30.40 28.88
C HIS A 481 5.39 -31.15 28.78
N TYR A 482 6.22 -30.76 27.82
CA TYR A 482 7.56 -31.34 27.67
C TYR A 482 8.44 -30.97 28.87
N CYS A 483 9.13 -31.98 29.38
CA CYS A 483 9.98 -31.87 30.56
C CYS A 483 11.23 -32.73 30.34
N ILE A 484 12.40 -32.21 30.68
CA ILE A 484 13.62 -33.01 30.77
C ILE A 484 13.78 -33.42 32.23
N ASP A 485 13.77 -34.72 32.51
CA ASP A 485 13.98 -35.21 33.87
C ASP A 485 15.40 -34.84 34.33
N PRO A 486 15.57 -34.18 35.48
CA PRO A 486 16.88 -33.68 35.88
C PRO A 486 17.87 -34.79 36.31
N TYR A 487 17.37 -36.00 36.59
CA TYR A 487 18.19 -37.13 37.01
C TYR A 487 18.49 -38.07 35.85
N SER A 488 17.45 -38.54 35.13
CA SER A 488 17.61 -39.45 34.00
C SER A 488 18.08 -38.73 32.73
N ARG A 489 17.86 -37.40 32.67
CA ARG A 489 18.14 -36.53 31.52
C ARG A 489 17.31 -36.89 30.28
N ASP A 490 16.29 -37.72 30.42
CA ASP A 490 15.40 -38.09 29.32
C ASP A 490 14.30 -37.04 29.14
N MET A 491 13.89 -36.86 27.88
CA MET A 491 12.71 -36.05 27.54
C MET A 491 11.44 -36.87 27.79
N GLY A 492 10.53 -36.31 28.58
CA GLY A 492 9.23 -36.89 28.88
C GLY A 492 8.11 -35.85 28.92
N CYS A 493 6.92 -36.31 29.29
CA CYS A 493 5.73 -35.47 29.44
C CYS A 493 5.38 -35.34 30.91
N LEU A 494 5.46 -34.13 31.47
CA LEU A 494 5.08 -33.85 32.85
C LEU A 494 3.62 -33.35 32.90
N PRO A 495 2.73 -33.97 33.69
CA PRO A 495 1.37 -33.47 33.89
C PRO A 495 1.34 -32.03 34.41
N ILE A 496 0.41 -31.22 33.89
CA ILE A 496 0.30 -29.79 34.22
C ILE A 496 0.03 -29.51 35.70
N LYS A 497 -0.54 -30.48 36.43
CA LYS A 497 -0.75 -30.35 37.88
C LYS A 497 0.56 -30.18 38.69
N TYR A 498 1.71 -30.43 38.06
CA TYR A 498 3.04 -30.22 38.61
C TYR A 498 3.71 -28.95 38.07
N ALA A 499 2.97 -28.09 37.37
CA ALA A 499 3.40 -26.76 37.00
C ALA A 499 3.09 -25.79 38.16
N ALA A 500 4.06 -24.93 38.49
CA ALA A 500 3.98 -23.99 39.59
C ALA A 500 3.61 -24.62 40.94
N ASP A 501 4.00 -25.89 41.17
CA ASP A 501 3.73 -26.60 42.42
C ASP A 501 4.81 -26.38 43.48
N THR A 502 5.76 -25.48 43.19
CA THR A 502 6.97 -25.12 43.95
C THR A 502 8.09 -26.15 43.94
N TYR A 503 7.90 -27.29 43.27
CA TYR A 503 8.92 -28.33 43.12
C TYR A 503 9.46 -28.32 41.69
N VAL A 504 10.78 -28.25 41.56
CA VAL A 504 11.44 -28.33 40.25
C VAL A 504 11.46 -29.79 39.79
N HIS A 505 10.55 -30.13 38.88
CA HIS A 505 10.47 -31.46 38.26
C HIS A 505 11.23 -31.52 36.94
N CYS A 506 11.47 -30.38 36.30
CA CYS A 506 12.13 -30.29 35.01
C CYS A 506 13.45 -29.53 35.08
N LEU A 507 14.43 -29.98 34.29
CA LEU A 507 15.67 -29.23 34.07
C LEU A 507 15.36 -27.82 33.56
N GLY A 508 16.14 -26.83 33.99
CA GLY A 508 15.87 -25.43 33.67
C GLY A 508 14.75 -24.80 34.49
N ALA A 509 14.10 -25.58 35.38
CA ALA A 509 12.84 -25.20 36.04
C ALA A 509 11.76 -24.75 35.06
N THR A 510 11.66 -25.42 33.89
CA THR A 510 10.65 -25.09 32.88
C THR A 510 9.22 -25.26 33.39
N ASN A 511 9.00 -26.08 34.42
CA ASN A 511 7.73 -26.22 35.13
C ASN A 511 7.52 -25.17 36.24
N GLU A 512 8.59 -24.54 36.73
CA GLU A 512 8.57 -23.54 37.83
C GLU A 512 9.18 -22.20 37.36
N GLN A 513 8.62 -21.64 36.29
CA GLN A 513 9.17 -20.45 35.60
C GLN A 513 9.30 -19.22 36.50
N TYR A 514 8.48 -19.13 37.55
CA TYR A 514 8.50 -18.03 38.52
C TYR A 514 9.88 -17.84 39.17
N HIS A 515 10.67 -18.91 39.30
CA HIS A 515 11.93 -18.83 40.03
C HIS A 515 12.89 -17.80 39.41
N CYS A 516 12.96 -17.76 38.09
CA CYS A 516 13.82 -16.82 37.37
C CYS A 516 13.11 -15.50 37.05
N GLN A 517 11.80 -15.54 36.80
CA GLN A 517 10.99 -14.34 36.58
C GLN A 517 10.95 -13.42 37.81
N GLU A 518 10.72 -13.96 39.01
CA GLU A 518 10.71 -13.16 40.25
C GLU A 518 12.09 -12.58 40.60
N LYS A 519 13.16 -13.31 40.25
CA LYS A 519 14.53 -12.86 40.50
C LYS A 519 14.96 -11.77 39.51
N TYR A 520 14.41 -11.78 38.30
CA TYR A 520 14.80 -10.91 37.18
C TYR A 520 13.57 -10.36 36.43
N PRO A 521 12.70 -9.57 37.08
CA PRO A 521 11.43 -9.12 36.48
C PRO A 521 11.60 -8.18 35.28
N LEU A 522 12.74 -7.47 35.20
CA LEU A 522 13.06 -6.52 34.11
C LEU A 522 14.04 -7.08 33.06
N ASP A 523 14.61 -8.26 33.31
CA ASP A 523 15.63 -8.88 32.45
C ASP A 523 15.00 -10.12 31.80
N TYR A 524 14.42 -9.89 30.62
CA TYR A 524 13.62 -10.83 29.85
C TYR A 524 14.36 -12.10 29.44
N ASP A 525 15.68 -12.00 29.39
CA ASP A 525 16.51 -13.07 28.86
C ASP A 525 16.73 -14.14 29.92
N LYS A 526 16.83 -13.82 31.21
CA LYS A 526 17.14 -14.83 32.24
C LYS A 526 15.94 -15.71 32.59
N ARG A 527 15.78 -16.83 31.88
CA ARG A 527 14.61 -17.72 31.99
C ARG A 527 14.93 -19.18 32.29
N PHE A 528 16.20 -19.59 32.22
CA PHE A 528 16.60 -20.97 32.53
C PHE A 528 17.28 -21.04 33.90
N LYS A 529 16.76 -21.87 34.81
CA LYS A 529 17.37 -22.09 36.13
C LYS A 529 18.37 -23.24 36.08
N CYS A 530 19.62 -22.96 36.45
CA CYS A 530 20.64 -23.99 36.60
C CYS A 530 20.27 -25.02 37.68
N TRP A 531 20.52 -26.30 37.41
CA TRP A 531 20.21 -27.40 38.31
C TRP A 531 20.91 -27.25 39.66
N ASN A 532 20.20 -27.52 40.76
CA ASN A 532 20.72 -27.40 42.14
C ASN A 532 21.44 -26.06 42.44
N SER A 533 21.04 -25.01 41.74
CA SER A 533 21.59 -23.67 41.85
C SER A 533 20.45 -22.64 41.83
N SER A 534 20.73 -21.43 42.30
CA SER A 534 19.81 -20.29 42.18
C SER A 534 20.17 -19.38 40.99
N ILE A 535 21.16 -19.76 40.20
CA ILE A 535 21.58 -19.03 39.01
C ILE A 535 20.52 -19.20 37.92
N CYS A 536 20.16 -18.08 37.30
CA CYS A 536 19.33 -18.08 36.10
C CYS A 536 20.13 -17.46 34.96
N ILE A 537 20.09 -18.12 33.81
CA ILE A 537 20.83 -17.74 32.61
C ILE A 537 19.86 -17.51 31.44
N SER A 538 20.38 -16.87 30.40
CA SER A 538 19.63 -16.68 29.17
C SER A 538 19.46 -18.00 28.41
N PRO A 539 18.31 -18.24 27.75
CA PRO A 539 18.23 -19.29 26.74
C PRO A 539 19.33 -19.19 25.69
N LEU A 540 19.85 -17.98 25.38
CA LEU A 540 20.97 -17.81 24.44
C LEU A 540 22.31 -18.37 24.96
N GLN A 541 22.42 -18.57 26.27
CA GLN A 541 23.58 -19.13 26.97
C GLN A 541 23.49 -20.65 27.14
N LEU A 542 22.46 -21.29 26.59
CA LEU A 542 22.37 -22.74 26.57
C LEU A 542 23.06 -23.26 25.30
N CYS A 543 23.77 -24.37 25.37
CA CYS A 543 24.41 -25.01 24.21
C CYS A 543 25.34 -24.07 23.41
N ASP A 544 25.97 -23.10 24.07
CA ASP A 544 26.84 -22.10 23.46
C ASP A 544 28.33 -22.43 23.61
N CYS A 545 28.64 -23.66 24.04
CA CYS A 545 29.97 -24.18 24.36
C CYS A 545 30.63 -23.52 25.60
N HIS A 546 29.93 -22.67 26.35
CA HIS A 546 30.41 -22.07 27.59
C HIS A 546 29.64 -22.63 28.77
N VAL A 547 30.38 -23.06 29.80
CA VAL A 547 29.76 -23.57 31.03
C VAL A 547 29.38 -22.37 31.89
N ASP A 548 28.12 -21.97 31.83
CA ASP A 548 27.48 -20.94 32.62
C ASP A 548 26.79 -21.50 33.86
N CYS A 549 26.34 -22.76 33.82
CA CYS A 549 25.78 -23.45 34.98
C CYS A 549 26.82 -24.25 35.80
N PRO A 550 26.75 -24.27 37.15
CA PRO A 550 27.74 -24.95 37.99
C PRO A 550 27.84 -26.48 37.81
N PHE A 551 26.82 -27.09 37.20
CA PHE A 551 26.72 -28.53 36.99
C PHE A 551 26.67 -28.91 35.50
N GLU A 552 27.07 -28.00 34.61
CA GLU A 552 27.14 -28.22 33.15
C GLU A 552 25.80 -28.68 32.53
N ASP A 553 24.68 -28.28 33.15
CA ASP A 553 23.34 -28.65 32.68
C ASP A 553 22.84 -27.84 31.48
N ASP A 554 23.43 -26.68 31.26
CA ASP A 554 23.29 -25.79 30.11
C ASP A 554 23.93 -26.34 28.82
N GLU A 555 25.02 -27.11 28.95
CA GLU A 555 25.79 -27.69 27.83
C GLU A 555 25.54 -29.19 27.64
N ASN A 556 24.37 -29.67 28.09
CA ASN A 556 24.03 -31.09 28.12
C ASN A 556 23.67 -31.65 26.73
N ASP A 557 24.29 -32.77 26.31
CA ASP A 557 24.08 -33.43 25.00
C ASP A 557 22.61 -33.79 24.66
N LEU A 558 21.72 -33.91 25.66
CA LEU A 558 20.29 -34.18 25.44
C LEU A 558 19.44 -32.90 25.35
N LEU A 559 19.88 -31.81 26.00
CA LEU A 559 19.34 -30.47 25.82
C LEU A 559 19.79 -29.91 24.45
N CYS A 560 21.04 -30.18 24.09
CA CYS A 560 21.75 -29.72 22.91
C CYS A 560 21.77 -30.81 21.83
N ARG A 561 20.78 -30.80 20.92
CA ARG A 561 20.44 -31.87 19.96
C ARG A 561 21.57 -32.38 19.02
N TRP A 562 22.78 -31.82 19.08
CA TRP A 562 23.88 -32.10 18.14
C TRP A 562 25.20 -32.58 18.78
N GLY A 563 25.20 -32.83 20.09
CA GLY A 563 26.39 -33.31 20.82
C GLY A 563 27.50 -32.26 20.95
N LYS A 564 28.43 -32.48 21.90
CA LYS A 564 29.58 -31.60 22.27
C LYS A 564 30.40 -30.91 21.16
N ASN A 565 30.25 -31.28 19.89
CA ASN A 565 31.10 -30.80 18.78
C ASN A 565 30.39 -29.86 17.78
N GLN A 566 29.10 -29.54 17.96
CA GLN A 566 28.36 -28.61 17.09
C GLN A 566 27.50 -27.66 17.93
N CYS A 567 28.08 -26.55 18.39
CA CYS A 567 27.37 -25.51 19.14
C CYS A 567 26.59 -24.57 18.22
N HIS A 568 25.32 -24.35 18.53
CA HIS A 568 24.41 -23.46 17.80
C HIS A 568 23.49 -22.75 18.82
N PRO A 569 23.77 -21.47 19.13
CA PRO A 569 22.90 -20.68 20.01
C PRO A 569 21.46 -20.64 19.47
N GLY A 570 20.46 -20.87 20.32
CA GLY A 570 19.04 -20.68 20.02
C GLY A 570 18.22 -21.90 19.59
N TRP A 571 18.75 -23.13 19.66
CA TRP A 571 18.05 -24.35 19.21
C TRP A 571 17.80 -25.35 20.36
N TYR A 572 16.76 -25.11 21.17
CA TYR A 572 16.34 -26.00 22.28
C TYR A 572 14.93 -26.55 22.05
N PRO A 573 14.70 -27.87 22.25
CA PRO A 573 13.39 -28.47 22.04
C PRO A 573 12.36 -28.16 23.16
N CYS A 574 12.78 -27.68 24.33
CA CYS A 574 11.90 -27.49 25.49
C CYS A 574 11.51 -26.03 25.78
N LEU A 575 12.24 -25.06 25.21
CA LEU A 575 11.97 -23.62 25.39
C LEU A 575 11.34 -22.96 24.16
N ASN A 576 11.48 -23.57 22.98
CA ASN A 576 10.80 -23.15 21.77
C ASN A 576 9.60 -24.07 21.56
N GLY A 577 8.42 -23.71 22.06
CA GLY A 577 7.16 -24.34 21.67
C GLY A 577 6.85 -24.16 20.18
N ARG A 578 7.63 -24.80 19.31
CA ARG A 578 7.44 -24.94 17.86
C ARG A 578 7.30 -26.40 17.48
#